data_AF-A0A7C5JLB7-F1
#
_entry.id   AF-A0A7C5JLB7-F1
#
_cell.length_a   1.000
_cell.length_b   1.000
_cell.length_c   1.000
_cell.angle_alpha   90.00
_cell.angle_beta   90.00
_cell.angle_gamma   90.00
#
_symmetry.space_group_name_H-M   'P 1'
#
loop_
_entity.id
_entity.type
_entity.pdbx_description
1 polymer ?
#
loop_
_entity_poly.entity_id
_entity_poly.type
_entity_poly.pdbx_seq_one_letter_code
_entity_poly.pdbx_strand_id
1 'polypeptide(L)'
;MKKYLFSKIHLIILISISLTLFAESNPKLPNLKNRVNTAQIPWIKNVGQFNSNIAFTSKTFAADINVKNNRNIGYRIISNEGKVVYIEESFLNPVESDLLPKGLEKTQTKVNYFVGEKENHHSGISTYNSVDLGEIWSGINIKLSSGNKNIEKIFELKPDADANEIRIEIKGAKDICENSDKELQVDLPSGEDICFT
;
A
#
# COMPACT_ATOMS: atom_id res chain seq x y z
N MET A 1 -41.10 31.31 -21.72
CA MET A 1 -40.31 31.00 -20.50
C MET A 1 -39.79 29.56 -20.59
N LYS A 2 -38.54 29.35 -21.01
CA LYS A 2 -37.90 28.03 -21.06
C LYS A 2 -37.29 27.72 -19.68
N LYS A 3 -37.80 26.69 -19.00
CA LYS A 3 -37.21 26.15 -17.77
C LYS A 3 -36.02 25.28 -18.17
N TYR A 4 -34.81 25.73 -17.89
CA TYR A 4 -33.61 24.88 -17.99
C TYR A 4 -33.49 24.08 -16.70
N LEU A 5 -33.64 22.76 -16.86
CA LEU A 5 -33.40 21.75 -15.83
C LEU A 5 -31.88 21.59 -15.70
N PHE A 6 -31.24 22.29 -14.76
CA PHE A 6 -29.84 22.05 -14.44
C PHE A 6 -29.71 20.72 -13.68
N SER A 7 -29.46 19.65 -14.43
CA SER A 7 -28.95 18.39 -13.89
C SER A 7 -27.60 18.68 -13.23
N LYS A 8 -27.52 18.52 -11.91
CA LYS A 8 -26.28 18.67 -11.14
C LYS A 8 -25.28 17.57 -11.54
N ILE A 9 -24.47 17.84 -12.56
CA ILE A 9 -23.27 17.06 -12.87
C ILE A 9 -22.30 17.30 -11.70
N HIS A 10 -22.25 16.35 -10.76
CA HIS A 10 -21.23 16.37 -9.70
C HIS A 10 -19.92 15.96 -10.36
N LEU A 11 -19.05 16.94 -10.56
CA LEU A 11 -17.70 16.75 -11.04
C LEU A 11 -16.89 16.09 -9.92
N ILE A 12 -16.71 14.77 -10.00
CA ILE A 12 -15.77 14.03 -9.15
C ILE A 12 -14.37 14.42 -9.61
N ILE A 13 -13.71 15.32 -8.88
CA ILE A 13 -12.30 15.64 -9.12
C ILE A 13 -11.49 14.55 -8.41
N LEU A 14 -11.14 13.50 -9.16
CA LEU A 14 -10.12 12.53 -8.75
C LEU A 14 -8.76 13.19 -8.84
N ILE A 15 -8.29 13.78 -7.73
CA ILE A 15 -6.87 14.14 -7.60
C ILE A 15 -6.12 12.85 -7.27
N SER A 16 -5.72 12.10 -8.30
CA SER A 16 -4.82 10.98 -8.13
C SER A 16 -3.42 11.53 -7.85
N ILE A 17 -3.06 11.68 -6.58
CA ILE A 17 -1.65 11.70 -6.17
C ILE A 17 -1.20 10.25 -6.29
N SER A 18 -0.57 9.89 -7.40
CA SER A 18 0.04 8.58 -7.58
C SER A 18 1.28 8.53 -6.71
N LEU A 19 1.13 7.98 -5.49
CA LEU A 19 2.28 7.86 -4.60
C LEU A 19 3.18 6.71 -5.09
N THR A 20 4.28 7.01 -5.77
CA THR A 20 5.22 6.04 -6.33
C THR A 20 6.27 5.69 -5.27
N LEU A 21 6.38 4.42 -4.87
CA LEU A 21 7.51 3.97 -4.05
C LEU A 21 8.73 3.73 -4.95
N PHE A 22 9.71 4.63 -4.90
CA PHE A 22 11.07 4.35 -5.33
C PHE A 22 11.90 4.01 -4.11
N ALA A 23 12.13 2.71 -3.85
CA ALA A 23 13.31 2.35 -3.11
C ALA A 23 14.46 2.29 -4.12
N GLU A 24 15.34 3.29 -4.14
CA GLU A 24 16.65 3.11 -4.77
C GLU A 24 17.57 2.35 -3.82
N SER A 25 17.20 1.10 -3.49
CA SER A 25 18.26 0.15 -3.14
C SER A 25 19.04 -0.13 -4.42
N ASN A 26 20.37 0.01 -4.37
CA ASN A 26 21.26 -0.46 -5.42
C ASN A 26 21.56 -1.94 -5.13
N PRO A 27 20.73 -2.91 -5.58
CA PRO A 27 21.06 -4.31 -5.40
C PRO A 27 22.37 -4.57 -6.16
N LYS A 28 23.34 -5.23 -5.52
CA LYS A 28 24.59 -5.72 -6.13
C LYS A 28 24.37 -6.80 -7.21
N LEU A 29 23.19 -6.87 -7.81
CA LEU A 29 22.79 -7.80 -8.87
C LEU A 29 22.15 -7.01 -10.03
N PRO A 30 22.94 -6.31 -10.86
CA PRO A 30 22.44 -5.52 -11.99
C PRO A 30 21.61 -6.33 -13.00
N ASN A 31 21.74 -7.66 -13.00
CA ASN A 31 21.05 -8.56 -13.93
C ASN A 31 19.68 -9.07 -13.46
N LEU A 32 19.24 -8.79 -12.23
CA LEU A 32 17.91 -9.20 -11.73
C LEU A 32 16.81 -8.18 -12.06
N LYS A 33 17.15 -6.88 -12.17
CA LYS A 33 16.22 -5.82 -12.58
C LYS A 33 15.53 -6.09 -13.92
N ASN A 34 16.20 -6.82 -14.83
CA ASN A 34 15.72 -7.04 -16.20
C ASN A 34 14.94 -8.36 -16.41
N ARG A 35 15.01 -9.33 -15.50
CA ARG A 35 14.44 -10.69 -15.73
C ARG A 35 13.05 -10.92 -15.12
N VAL A 36 12.57 -10.02 -14.26
CA VAL A 36 11.26 -10.12 -13.58
C VAL A 36 10.37 -8.90 -13.91
N ASN A 37 10.57 -8.29 -15.07
CA ASN A 37 9.89 -7.05 -15.49
C ASN A 37 8.40 -7.25 -15.89
N THR A 38 7.86 -8.46 -15.78
CA THR A 38 6.54 -8.83 -16.33
C THR A 38 5.55 -9.41 -15.32
N ALA A 39 5.96 -9.68 -14.07
CA ALA A 39 5.03 -10.17 -13.06
C ALA A 39 4.32 -8.99 -12.38
N GLN A 40 3.00 -8.88 -12.57
CA GLN A 40 2.17 -8.02 -11.73
C GLN A 40 2.40 -8.39 -10.26
N ILE A 41 2.42 -7.41 -9.37
CA ILE A 41 2.66 -7.58 -7.94
C ILE A 41 1.30 -7.65 -7.22
N PRO A 42 0.61 -8.80 -7.16
CA PRO A 42 -0.73 -8.83 -6.59
C PRO A 42 -0.74 -8.57 -5.09
N TRP A 43 -1.91 -8.15 -4.61
CA TRP A 43 -2.30 -8.33 -3.22
C TRP A 43 -2.81 -9.75 -2.99
N ILE A 44 -2.21 -10.45 -2.03
CA ILE A 44 -2.54 -11.81 -1.62
C ILE A 44 -3.39 -11.73 -0.36
N LYS A 45 -4.60 -12.28 -0.39
CA LYS A 45 -5.46 -12.34 0.79
C LYS A 45 -4.88 -13.26 1.86
N ASN A 46 -4.92 -12.85 3.11
CA ASN A 46 -4.66 -13.74 4.23
C ASN A 46 -5.87 -14.67 4.47
N VAL A 47 -5.62 -15.99 4.39
CA VAL A 47 -6.58 -17.05 4.67
C VAL A 47 -6.08 -18.00 5.77
N GLY A 48 -5.01 -17.61 6.48
CA GLY A 48 -4.37 -18.39 7.53
C GLY A 48 -2.86 -18.54 7.38
N GLN A 49 -2.29 -18.14 6.23
CA GLN A 49 -0.86 -18.31 5.96
C GLN A 49 0.04 -17.30 6.69
N PHE A 50 -0.54 -16.20 7.18
CA PHE A 50 0.16 -15.16 7.95
C PHE A 50 -0.55 -14.89 9.27
N ASN A 51 0.08 -14.10 10.16
CA ASN A 51 -0.52 -13.67 11.42
C ASN A 51 -1.96 -13.16 11.21
N SER A 52 -2.88 -13.54 12.10
CA SER A 52 -4.31 -13.22 11.97
C SER A 52 -4.62 -11.73 11.95
N ASN A 53 -3.69 -10.86 12.39
CA ASN A 53 -3.83 -9.40 12.29
C ASN A 53 -3.58 -8.84 10.88
N ILE A 54 -3.05 -9.64 9.94
CA ILE A 54 -2.81 -9.24 8.55
C ILE A 54 -4.03 -9.61 7.70
N ALA A 55 -4.53 -8.66 6.91
CA ALA A 55 -5.61 -8.86 5.95
C ALA A 55 -5.07 -9.24 4.56
N PHE A 56 -4.05 -8.52 4.09
CA PHE A 56 -3.43 -8.71 2.77
C PHE A 56 -1.93 -8.51 2.83
N THR A 57 -1.20 -9.21 1.96
CA THR A 57 0.25 -9.03 1.77
C THR A 57 0.54 -8.82 0.30
N SER A 58 1.50 -7.97 -0.01
CA SER A 58 2.12 -7.85 -1.32
C SER A 58 3.64 -7.82 -1.17
N LYS A 59 4.37 -8.25 -2.20
CA LYS A 59 5.83 -8.28 -2.20
C LYS A 59 6.34 -7.48 -3.39
N THR A 60 6.95 -6.34 -3.11
CA THR A 60 7.67 -5.57 -4.13
C THR A 60 9.15 -5.97 -4.11
N PHE A 61 9.95 -5.35 -4.98
CA PHE A 61 11.40 -5.51 -4.94
C PHE A 61 12.02 -4.87 -3.68
N ALA A 62 11.34 -3.88 -3.10
CA ALA A 62 11.83 -3.06 -2.00
C ALA A 62 11.45 -3.63 -0.62
N ALA A 63 10.23 -4.17 -0.50
CA ALA A 63 9.65 -4.55 0.76
C ALA A 63 8.58 -5.63 0.64
N ASP A 64 8.38 -6.37 1.73
CA ASP A 64 7.10 -7.04 1.97
C ASP A 64 6.16 -6.02 2.61
N ILE A 65 4.99 -5.82 1.98
CA ILE A 65 3.99 -4.83 2.41
C ILE A 65 2.79 -5.61 2.94
N ASN A 66 2.35 -5.27 4.15
CA ASN A 66 1.25 -5.94 4.85
C ASN A 66 0.18 -4.93 5.21
N VAL A 67 -1.04 -5.14 4.74
CA VAL A 67 -2.22 -4.42 5.21
C VAL A 67 -2.79 -5.18 6.39
N LYS A 68 -2.91 -4.52 7.54
CA LYS A 68 -3.48 -5.09 8.76
C LYS A 68 -5.01 -4.93 8.81
N ASN A 69 -5.68 -5.74 9.62
CA ASN A 69 -7.13 -5.66 9.83
C ASN A 69 -7.57 -4.30 10.39
N ASN A 70 -6.71 -3.63 11.18
CA ASN A 70 -6.95 -2.27 11.68
C ASN A 70 -6.61 -1.19 10.64
N ARG A 71 -6.38 -1.56 9.38
CA ARG A 71 -6.08 -0.70 8.23
C ARG A 71 -4.64 -0.14 8.19
N ASN A 72 -3.84 -0.29 9.26
CA ASN A 72 -2.42 0.08 9.24
C ASN A 72 -1.63 -0.68 8.17
N ILE A 73 -0.52 -0.08 7.73
CA ILE A 73 0.34 -0.66 6.69
C ILE A 73 1.72 -0.92 7.28
N GLY A 74 2.15 -2.18 7.27
CA GLY A 74 3.48 -2.59 7.70
C GLY A 74 4.40 -2.84 6.51
N TYR A 75 5.66 -2.46 6.65
CA TYR A 75 6.72 -2.64 5.67
C TYR A 75 7.84 -3.44 6.33
N ARG A 76 8.20 -4.58 5.73
CA ARG A 76 9.40 -5.32 6.08
C ARG A 76 10.41 -5.14 4.97
N ILE A 77 11.47 -4.39 5.28
CA ILE A 77 12.52 -4.02 4.35
C ILE A 77 13.77 -4.82 4.74
N ILE A 78 14.46 -5.35 3.73
CA ILE A 78 15.76 -6.00 3.92
C ILE A 78 16.79 -5.03 3.35
N SER A 79 17.66 -4.52 4.21
CA SER A 79 18.73 -3.62 3.78
C SER A 79 19.74 -4.35 2.89
N ASN A 80 20.57 -3.60 2.17
CA ASN A 80 21.65 -4.15 1.35
C ASN A 80 22.67 -4.96 2.17
N GLU A 81 22.78 -4.69 3.47
CA GLU A 81 23.59 -5.46 4.42
C GLU A 81 22.87 -6.71 4.97
N GLY A 82 21.63 -6.97 4.53
CA GLY A 82 20.81 -8.08 4.99
C GLY A 82 20.11 -7.84 6.33
N LYS A 83 20.15 -6.63 6.88
CA LYS A 83 19.43 -6.29 8.11
C LYS A 83 17.95 -6.12 7.81
N VAL A 84 17.09 -6.69 8.66
CA VAL A 84 15.65 -6.53 8.52
C VAL A 84 15.21 -5.31 9.32
N VAL A 85 14.55 -4.37 8.64
CA VAL A 85 13.92 -3.19 9.23
C VAL A 85 12.41 -3.29 9.08
N TYR A 86 11.69 -2.94 10.13
CA TYR A 86 10.23 -2.89 10.12
C TYR A 86 9.78 -1.44 10.30
N ILE A 87 8.94 -0.97 9.38
CA ILE A 87 8.24 0.30 9.48
C ILE A 87 6.74 0.03 9.52
N GLU A 88 6.01 0.86 10.25
CA GLU A 88 4.55 0.84 10.27
C GLU A 88 3.98 2.24 10.07
N GLU A 89 3.04 2.34 9.14
CA GLU A 89 2.16 3.50 8.98
C GLU A 89 0.86 3.28 9.76
N SER A 90 0.53 4.25 10.63
CA SER A 90 -0.78 4.40 11.27
C SER A 90 -1.45 5.70 10.83
N PHE A 91 -2.76 5.67 10.67
CA PHE A 91 -3.54 6.87 10.36
C PHE A 91 -3.96 7.54 11.67
N LEU A 92 -3.66 8.84 11.81
CA LEU A 92 -4.00 9.61 13.00
C LEU A 92 -5.44 10.16 12.89
N ASN A 93 -6.18 10.09 14.00
CA ASN A 93 -7.57 10.54 14.11
C ASN A 93 -8.49 9.97 13.01
N PRO A 94 -8.48 8.66 12.74
CA PRO A 94 -9.36 8.09 11.73
C PRO A 94 -10.82 8.16 12.20
N VAL A 95 -11.76 8.20 11.25
CA VAL A 95 -13.17 8.02 11.55
C VAL A 95 -13.39 6.62 12.14
N GLU A 96 -14.27 6.54 13.15
CA GLU A 96 -14.69 5.27 13.73
C GLU A 96 -15.31 4.40 12.65
N SER A 97 -14.81 3.16 12.53
CA SER A 97 -15.21 2.25 11.48
C SER A 97 -14.81 0.83 11.83
N ASP A 98 -15.76 -0.10 11.71
CA ASP A 98 -15.52 -1.55 11.78
C ASP A 98 -15.17 -2.15 10.42
N LEU A 99 -14.91 -1.31 9.40
CA LEU A 99 -14.56 -1.78 8.07
C LEU A 99 -13.19 -2.46 8.08
N LEU A 100 -13.20 -3.72 7.63
CA LEU A 100 -11.98 -4.45 7.30
C LEU A 100 -11.52 -4.10 5.88
N PRO A 101 -10.20 -4.16 5.61
CA PRO A 101 -9.68 -4.04 4.26
C PRO A 101 -10.32 -5.04 3.28
N LYS A 102 -10.56 -4.61 2.05
CA LYS A 102 -11.21 -5.43 1.01
C LYS A 102 -10.35 -5.51 -0.24
N GLY A 103 -10.12 -6.72 -0.72
CA GLY A 103 -9.48 -6.92 -2.03
C GLY A 103 -10.45 -6.55 -3.15
N LEU A 104 -10.01 -5.70 -4.07
CA LEU A 104 -10.74 -5.27 -5.25
C LEU A 104 -10.05 -5.79 -6.51
N GLU A 105 -10.77 -5.82 -7.63
CA GLU A 105 -10.20 -6.22 -8.93
C GLU A 105 -9.49 -7.58 -8.85
N LYS A 106 -10.25 -8.61 -8.47
CA LYS A 106 -9.73 -9.98 -8.33
C LYS A 106 -9.03 -10.43 -9.61
N THR A 107 -7.79 -10.86 -9.49
CA THR A 107 -6.98 -11.28 -10.64
C THR A 107 -7.24 -12.75 -11.00
N GLN A 108 -6.84 -13.14 -12.22
CA GLN A 108 -6.81 -14.57 -12.61
C GLN A 108 -5.68 -15.34 -11.91
N THR A 109 -4.62 -14.64 -11.50
CA THR A 109 -3.49 -15.23 -10.76
C THR A 109 -3.98 -15.90 -9.47
N LYS A 110 -3.29 -16.97 -9.09
CA LYS A 110 -3.50 -17.71 -7.84
C LYS A 110 -2.18 -17.95 -7.17
N VAL A 111 -2.17 -17.92 -5.84
CA VAL A 111 -0.99 -18.20 -5.04
C VAL A 111 -1.19 -19.49 -4.25
N ASN A 112 -0.14 -20.30 -4.20
CA ASN A 112 -0.04 -21.47 -3.33
C ASN A 112 1.02 -21.17 -2.26
N TYR A 113 0.74 -21.55 -1.03
CA TYR A 113 1.58 -21.33 0.14
C TYR A 113 1.78 -22.66 0.87
N PHE A 114 2.98 -23.22 0.74
CA PHE A 114 3.35 -24.54 1.26
C PHE A 114 4.53 -24.43 2.24
N VAL A 115 4.33 -23.69 3.33
CA VAL A 115 5.34 -23.48 4.37
C VAL A 115 4.84 -24.09 5.68
N GLY A 116 5.71 -24.83 6.37
CA GLY A 116 5.39 -25.51 7.63
C GLY A 116 4.62 -26.82 7.43
N GLU A 117 3.91 -27.24 8.49
CA GLU A 117 3.09 -28.46 8.51
C GLU A 117 1.99 -28.43 7.43
N LYS A 118 1.61 -29.61 6.93
CA LYS A 118 0.69 -29.76 5.80
C LYS A 118 -0.70 -29.16 6.07
N GLU A 119 -1.13 -29.13 7.31
CA GLU A 119 -2.40 -28.55 7.75
C GLU A 119 -2.44 -27.03 7.56
N ASN A 120 -1.26 -26.38 7.52
CA ASN A 120 -1.10 -24.95 7.24
C ASN A 120 -0.86 -24.66 5.75
N HIS A 121 -0.92 -25.68 4.89
CA HIS A 121 -0.75 -25.49 3.46
C HIS A 121 -2.03 -24.94 2.85
N HIS A 122 -1.88 -23.91 2.01
CA HIS A 122 -2.98 -23.26 1.33
C HIS A 122 -2.73 -23.27 -0.18
N SER A 123 -3.73 -23.63 -0.96
CA SER A 123 -3.66 -23.60 -2.43
C SER A 123 -4.77 -22.74 -3.01
N GLY A 124 -4.54 -22.19 -4.20
CA GLY A 124 -5.55 -21.40 -4.91
C GLY A 124 -5.97 -20.10 -4.21
N ILE A 125 -5.09 -19.52 -3.39
CA ILE A 125 -5.35 -18.26 -2.69
C ILE A 125 -5.67 -17.19 -3.73
N SER A 126 -6.73 -16.44 -3.47
CA SER A 126 -7.16 -15.36 -4.36
C SER A 126 -6.24 -14.14 -4.23
N THR A 127 -5.94 -13.55 -5.38
CA THR A 127 -5.17 -12.31 -5.49
C THR A 127 -5.98 -11.19 -6.14
N TYR A 128 -5.53 -9.96 -5.91
CA TYR A 128 -6.26 -8.71 -6.19
C TYR A 128 -5.29 -7.66 -6.72
N ASN A 129 -5.75 -6.80 -7.64
CA ASN A 129 -4.95 -5.65 -8.11
C ASN A 129 -4.98 -4.48 -7.13
N SER A 130 -5.97 -4.43 -6.23
CA SER A 130 -6.03 -3.36 -5.25
C SER A 130 -6.65 -3.82 -3.93
N VAL A 131 -6.35 -3.07 -2.88
CA VAL A 131 -6.95 -3.23 -1.55
C VAL A 131 -7.58 -1.90 -1.15
N ASP A 132 -8.86 -1.92 -0.87
CA ASP A 132 -9.62 -0.81 -0.32
C ASP A 132 -9.52 -0.82 1.21
N LEU A 133 -9.06 0.29 1.79
CA LEU A 133 -9.02 0.50 3.23
C LEU A 133 -10.29 1.22 3.74
N GLY A 134 -11.16 1.66 2.82
CA GLY A 134 -12.35 2.43 3.11
C GLY A 134 -12.03 3.87 3.52
N GLU A 135 -13.03 4.50 4.14
CA GLU A 135 -12.96 5.87 4.63
C GLU A 135 -12.08 5.94 5.89
N ILE A 136 -10.96 6.65 5.79
CA ILE A 136 -10.02 6.84 6.90
C ILE A 136 -10.28 8.17 7.59
N TRP A 137 -10.45 9.25 6.84
CA TRP A 137 -10.88 10.55 7.35
C TRP A 137 -12.21 10.94 6.72
N SER A 138 -12.90 11.93 7.29
CA SER A 138 -14.20 12.35 6.78
C SER A 138 -14.10 12.79 5.32
N GLY A 139 -14.78 12.07 4.43
CA GLY A 139 -14.75 12.30 2.99
C GLY A 139 -13.53 11.75 2.25
N ILE A 140 -12.61 11.05 2.92
CA ILE A 140 -11.34 10.57 2.33
C ILE A 140 -11.23 9.05 2.44
N ASN A 141 -11.34 8.37 1.30
CA ASN A 141 -11.08 6.94 1.20
C ASN A 141 -9.63 6.67 0.80
N ILE A 142 -9.07 5.55 1.24
CA ILE A 142 -7.74 5.11 0.80
C ILE A 142 -7.84 3.78 0.07
N LYS A 143 -7.21 3.71 -1.10
CA LYS A 143 -7.01 2.49 -1.88
C LYS A 143 -5.53 2.28 -2.13
N LEU A 144 -5.07 1.05 -2.00
CA LEU A 144 -3.73 0.63 -2.37
C LEU A 144 -3.79 -0.15 -3.68
N SER A 145 -3.24 0.41 -4.76
CA SER A 145 -3.23 -0.21 -6.08
C SER A 145 -1.88 -0.84 -6.37
N SER A 146 -1.85 -2.06 -6.89
CA SER A 146 -0.61 -2.66 -7.39
C SER A 146 -0.37 -2.25 -8.83
N GLY A 147 0.64 -1.40 -9.05
CA GLY A 147 1.17 -1.09 -10.37
C GLY A 147 2.16 -2.15 -10.87
N ASN A 148 2.83 -1.87 -11.99
CA ASN A 148 3.78 -2.82 -12.61
C ASN A 148 5.03 -3.10 -11.75
N LYS A 149 5.40 -2.17 -10.85
CA LYS A 149 6.64 -2.26 -10.05
C LYS A 149 6.49 -1.82 -8.59
N ASN A 150 5.43 -1.08 -8.29
CA ASN A 150 5.25 -0.37 -7.03
C ASN A 150 3.80 -0.51 -6.56
N ILE A 151 3.57 -0.27 -5.27
CA ILE A 151 2.23 -0.05 -4.75
C ILE A 151 1.97 1.45 -4.76
N GLU A 152 0.84 1.86 -5.30
CA GLU A 152 0.36 3.24 -5.27
C GLU A 152 -0.69 3.41 -4.17
N LYS A 153 -0.49 4.41 -3.32
CA LYS A 153 -1.48 4.82 -2.31
C LYS A 153 -2.32 5.95 -2.90
N ILE A 154 -3.59 5.68 -3.13
CA ILE A 154 -4.54 6.61 -3.76
C ILE A 154 -5.48 7.13 -2.68
N PHE A 155 -5.51 8.44 -2.51
CA PHE A 155 -6.48 9.14 -1.66
C PHE A 155 -7.64 9.61 -2.54
N GLU A 156 -8.83 9.09 -2.28
CA GLU A 156 -10.05 9.45 -3.00
C GLU A 156 -10.86 10.42 -2.14
N LEU A 157 -10.81 11.71 -2.50
CA LEU A 157 -11.49 12.79 -1.80
C LEU A 157 -12.88 13.01 -2.39
N LYS A 158 -13.92 12.91 -1.55
CA LYS A 158 -15.27 13.39 -1.86
C LYS A 158 -15.27 14.92 -1.95
N PRO A 159 -16.27 15.54 -2.61
CA PRO A 159 -16.46 16.98 -2.54
C PRO A 159 -16.44 17.47 -1.08
N ASP A 160 -15.81 18.62 -0.87
CA ASP A 160 -15.68 19.29 0.44
C ASP A 160 -14.82 18.55 1.49
N ALA A 161 -14.17 17.43 1.14
CA ALA A 161 -13.20 16.79 2.02
C ALA A 161 -11.94 17.67 2.19
N ASP A 162 -11.48 17.85 3.43
CA ASP A 162 -10.29 18.63 3.73
C ASP A 162 -9.03 17.75 3.68
N ALA A 163 -8.18 17.97 2.68
CA ALA A 163 -6.90 17.26 2.54
C ALA A 163 -5.96 17.48 3.74
N ASN A 164 -6.14 18.55 4.53
CA ASN A 164 -5.35 18.80 5.72
C ASN A 164 -5.63 17.82 6.86
N GLU A 165 -6.70 17.03 6.79
CA GLU A 165 -6.97 15.95 7.76
C GLU A 165 -6.02 14.75 7.57
N ILE A 166 -5.39 14.61 6.39
CA ILE A 166 -4.46 13.52 6.11
C ILE A 166 -3.24 13.64 7.04
N ARG A 167 -3.15 12.71 8.00
CA ARG A 167 -2.09 12.65 9.00
C ARG A 167 -1.66 11.20 9.22
N ILE A 168 -0.43 10.89 8.81
CA ILE A 168 0.13 9.55 8.91
C ILE A 168 1.29 9.59 9.91
N GLU A 169 1.26 8.67 10.87
CA GLU A 169 2.38 8.40 11.76
C GLU A 169 3.20 7.24 11.17
N ILE A 170 4.51 7.39 11.14
CA ILE A 170 5.44 6.35 10.69
C ILE A 170 6.30 5.92 11.89
N LYS A 171 6.19 4.66 12.31
CA LYS A 171 7.00 4.07 13.38
C LYS A 171 8.11 3.20 12.82
N GLY A 172 9.24 3.16 13.52
CA GLY A 172 10.42 2.38 13.13
C GLY A 172 11.39 3.10 12.20
N ALA A 173 11.00 4.29 11.71
CA ALA A 173 11.90 5.21 11.05
C ALA A 173 12.88 5.86 12.05
N LYS A 174 14.08 6.19 11.57
CA LYS A 174 15.05 7.02 12.29
C LYS A 174 14.70 8.50 12.15
N ASP A 175 14.35 8.92 10.94
CA ASP A 175 13.95 10.29 10.63
C ASP A 175 12.99 10.31 9.42
N ILE A 176 12.28 11.43 9.25
CA ILE A 176 11.35 11.66 8.15
C ILE A 176 11.52 13.11 7.69
N CYS A 177 11.83 13.31 6.41
CA CYS A 177 12.06 14.63 5.86
C CYS A 177 11.55 14.75 4.42
N GLU A 178 11.40 15.98 3.94
CA GLU A 178 11.23 16.26 2.52
C GLU A 178 12.61 16.36 1.87
N ASN A 179 12.86 15.58 0.82
CA ASN A 179 14.13 15.64 0.10
C ASN A 179 14.15 16.78 -0.96
N SER A 180 15.25 16.92 -1.69
CA SER A 180 15.40 17.95 -2.73
C SER A 180 14.39 17.81 -3.88
N ASP A 181 13.89 16.60 -4.11
CA ASP A 181 12.95 16.26 -5.18
C ASP A 181 11.48 16.37 -4.74
N LYS A 182 11.24 16.90 -3.53
CA LYS A 182 9.90 17.05 -2.92
C LYS A 182 9.20 15.74 -2.59
N GLU A 183 9.99 14.69 -2.40
CA GLU A 183 9.52 13.39 -1.95
C GLU A 183 9.60 13.32 -0.42
N LEU A 184 8.72 12.52 0.18
CA LEU A 184 8.83 12.16 1.59
C LEU A 184 9.88 11.07 1.75
N GLN A 185 11.06 11.43 2.21
CA GLN A 185 12.14 10.52 2.54
C GLN A 185 11.99 10.01 3.97
N VAL A 186 12.18 8.70 4.15
CA VAL A 186 12.18 8.04 5.45
C VAL A 186 13.52 7.35 5.65
N ASP A 187 14.28 7.85 6.61
CA ASP A 187 15.58 7.29 6.97
C ASP A 187 15.39 6.05 7.84
N LEU A 188 16.04 4.96 7.47
CA LEU A 188 15.99 3.70 8.17
C LEU A 188 17.11 3.62 9.22
N PRO A 189 16.88 2.90 10.34
CA PRO A 189 17.94 2.59 11.30
C PRO A 189 19.15 1.83 10.71
N SER A 190 18.98 1.19 9.55
CA SER A 190 20.08 0.54 8.82
C SER A 190 21.07 1.52 8.19
N GLY A 191 20.73 2.81 8.10
CA GLY A 191 21.50 3.83 7.39
C GLY A 191 21.14 3.97 5.90
N GLU A 192 20.11 3.26 5.45
CA GLU A 192 19.49 3.42 4.13
C GLU A 192 18.23 4.28 4.26
N ASP A 193 17.69 4.72 3.14
CA ASP A 193 16.47 5.51 3.05
C ASP A 193 15.45 4.89 2.07
N ILE A 194 14.19 5.28 2.22
CA ILE A 194 13.13 5.01 1.26
C ILE A 194 12.39 6.30 0.95
N CYS A 195 12.04 6.52 -0.32
CA CYS A 195 11.23 7.66 -0.73
C CYS A 195 9.79 7.23 -1.03
N PHE A 196 8.85 8.02 -0.49
CA PHE A 196 7.46 8.03 -0.90
C PHE A 196 7.25 9.29 -1.75
N THR A 197 6.96 9.11 -3.04
CA THR A 197 6.85 10.22 -4.01
C THR A 197 5.41 10.46 -4.36
#